data_AF-A0A1X7T2U1-F1
#
_entry.id   AF-A0A1X7T2U1-F1
#
_cell.length_a   1.000
_cell.length_b   1.000
_cell.length_c   1.000
_cell.angle_alpha   90.00
_cell.angle_beta   90.00
_cell.angle_gamma   90.00
#
_symmetry.space_group_name_H-M   'P 1'
#
loop_
_entity.id
_entity.type
_entity.pdbx_description
1 polymer ?
#
loop_
_entity_poly.entity_id
_entity_poly.type
_entity_poly.pdbx_seq_one_letter_code
_entity_poly.pdbx_strand_id
1 'polypeptide(L)' 'FTPLCMTVDGLLGPESNSFLKRLADRLSNKWDQPYSTVICWLHTRLSFALLRATNLCIRGT' A
#
# COMPACT_ATOMS: atom_id res chain seq x y z
N PHE A 1 6.14 15.05 -1.46
CA PHE A 1 4.83 14.39 -1.64
C PHE A 1 4.96 13.37 -2.76
N THR A 2 4.52 12.13 -2.56
CA THR A 2 4.54 11.08 -3.60
C THR A 2 3.11 10.61 -3.81
N PRO A 3 2.47 10.86 -4.98
CA PRO A 3 1.11 10.40 -5.23
C PRO A 3 1.09 8.87 -5.29
N LEU A 4 0.16 8.26 -4.56
CA LEU A 4 -0.05 6.81 -4.60
C LEU A 4 -1.00 6.49 -5.76
N CYS A 5 -0.43 6.29 -6.95
CA CYS A 5 -1.15 5.84 -8.12
C CYS A 5 -1.15 4.30 -8.18
N MET A 6 -2.34 3.72 -8.23
CA MET A 6 -2.57 2.27 -8.31
C MET A 6 -3.72 1.95 -9.25
N THR A 7 -3.70 0.80 -9.91
CA THR A 7 -4.86 0.30 -10.67
C THR A 7 -5.90 -0.31 -9.73
N VAL A 8 -7.13 -0.47 -10.21
CA VAL A 8 -8.21 -1.15 -9.47
C VAL A 8 -7.87 -2.61 -9.14
N ASP A 9 -7.01 -3.23 -9.96
CA ASP A 9 -6.51 -4.60 -9.77
C ASP A 9 -5.28 -4.67 -8.84
N GLY A 10 -4.83 -3.54 -8.29
CA GLY A 10 -3.76 -3.47 -7.29
C GLY A 10 -2.34 -3.34 -7.86
N LEU A 11 -2.15 -3.07 -9.16
CA LEU A 11 -0.83 -2.73 -9.68
C LEU A 11 -0.38 -1.36 -9.16
N LEU A 12 0.85 -1.29 -8.69
CA LEU A 12 1.48 -0.09 -8.15
C LEU A 12 2.31 0.60 -9.23
N GLY A 13 2.12 1.92 -9.39
CA GLY A 13 3.04 2.73 -10.16
C GLY A 13 4.47 2.71 -9.57
N PRO A 14 5.50 3.04 -10.37
CA PRO A 14 6.91 2.96 -9.95
C PRO A 14 7.22 3.84 -8.72
N GLU A 15 6.65 5.04 -8.68
CA GLU A 15 6.79 5.96 -7.55
C GLU A 15 6.11 5.43 -6.28
N SER A 16 4.89 4.88 -6.41
CA SER A 16 4.15 4.24 -5.31
C SER A 16 4.92 3.05 -4.74
N ASN A 17 5.47 2.20 -5.61
CA ASN A 17 6.26 1.04 -5.20
C ASN A 17 7.55 1.46 -4.48
N SER A 18 8.26 2.45 -5.01
CA SER A 18 9.48 2.99 -4.38
C SER A 18 9.19 3.61 -3.02
N PHE A 19 8.06 4.30 -2.89
CA PHE A 19 7.59 4.82 -1.61
C PHE A 19 7.31 3.70 -0.61
N LEU A 20 6.61 2.63 -1.02
CA LEU A 20 6.29 1.51 -0.11
C LEU A 20 7.52 0.75 0.37
N LYS A 21 8.52 0.56 -0.49
CA LYS A 21 9.80 -0.04 -0.08
C LYS A 21 10.49 0.80 0.99
N ARG A 22 10.56 2.13 0.80
CA ARG A 22 11.14 3.06 1.79
C ARG A 22 10.33 3.10 3.08
N LEU A 23 9.01 3.00 2.99
CA LEU A 23 8.14 2.96 4.16
C LEU A 23 8.34 1.65 4.94
N ALA A 24 8.39 0.52 4.23
CA ALA A 24 8.62 -0.79 4.83
C ALA A 24 9.95 -0.85 5.56
N ASP A 25 11.02 -0.33 4.96
CA ASP A 25 12.36 -0.27 5.57
C ASP A 25 12.37 0.54 6.89
N ARG A 26 11.75 1.73 6.89
CA ARG A 26 11.65 2.53 8.12
C ARG A 26 10.79 1.85 9.19
N LEU A 27 9.71 1.18 8.79
CA LEU A 27 8.81 0.51 9.71
C LEU A 27 9.40 -0.79 10.25
N SER A 28 10.15 -1.56 9.46
CA SER A 28 10.89 -2.73 9.93
C SER A 28 11.90 -2.34 11.00
N ASN A 29 12.63 -1.26 10.78
CA ASN A 29 13.58 -0.73 11.76
C ASN A 29 12.88 -0.21 13.01
N LYS A 30 11.72 0.45 12.86
CA LYS A 30 10.97 1.01 14.00
C LYS A 30 10.31 -0.07 14.87
N TRP A 31 9.80 -1.13 14.25
CA TRP A 31 9.03 -2.17 14.92
C TRP A 31 9.84 -3.41 15.28
N ASP A 32 11.12 -3.45 14.91
CA ASP A 32 11.99 -4.62 15.06
C ASP A 32 11.34 -5.87 14.45
N GLN A 33 10.85 -5.73 13.22
CA GLN A 33 10.17 -6.80 12.47
C GLN A 33 10.86 -7.04 11.13
N PRO A 34 10.83 -8.27 10.60
CA PRO A 34 11.40 -8.56 9.29
C PRO A 34 10.76 -7.70 8.20
N TYR A 35 11.58 -7.12 7.31
CA TYR A 35 11.11 -6.32 6.17
C TYR A 35 10.00 -7.01 5.37
N SER A 36 10.15 -8.31 5.11
CA SER A 36 9.17 -9.13 4.38
C SER A 36 7.79 -9.14 5.03
N THR A 37 7.74 -9.18 6.36
CA THR A 37 6.49 -9.15 7.12
C THR A 37 5.85 -7.77 7.01
N VAL A 38 6.65 -6.71 7.14
CA VAL A 38 6.17 -5.32 7.09
C VAL A 38 5.68 -4.93 5.70
N ILE A 39 6.42 -5.27 4.64
CA ILE A 39 6.00 -4.97 3.26
C ILE A 39 4.74 -5.75 2.88
N CYS A 40 4.63 -7.03 3.31
CA CYS A 40 3.42 -7.82 3.13
C CYS A 40 2.23 -7.16 3.82
N TRP A 41 2.40 -6.76 5.09
CA TRP A 41 1.36 -6.05 5.85
C TRP A 41 0.93 -4.74 5.19
N LEU A 42 1.88 -3.95 4.66
CA LEU A 42 1.57 -2.72 3.92
C LEU A 42 0.75 -3.00 2.66
N HIS A 43 1.15 -4.00 1.87
CA HIS A 43 0.39 -4.40 0.68
C HIS A 43 -1.03 -4.84 1.05
N THR A 44 -1.20 -5.68 2.06
CA THR A 44 -2.53 -6.11 2.54
C THR A 44 -3.39 -4.92 2.93
N ARG A 45 -2.85 -3.96 3.71
CA ARG A 45 -3.59 -2.75 4.10
C ARG A 45 -4.00 -1.90 2.92
N LEU A 46 -3.13 -1.75 1.93
CA LEU A 46 -3.42 -1.03 0.69
C LEU A 46 -4.51 -1.72 -0.12
N SER A 47 -4.45 -3.05 -0.28
CA SER A 47 -5.49 -3.81 -0.98
C SER A 47 -6.86 -3.63 -0.34
N PHE A 48 -6.95 -3.66 1.00
CA PHE A 48 -8.22 -3.38 1.70
C PHE A 48 -8.67 -1.91 1.56
N ALA A 49 -7.75 -0.96 1.48
CA ALA A 49 -8.10 0.43 1.22
C ALA A 49 -8.64 0.61 -0.20
N LEU A 50 -8.02 -0.03 -1.20
CA LEU A 50 -8.47 -0.04 -2.59
C LEU A 50 -9.85 -0.70 -2.72
N LEU A 51 -10.06 -1.88 -2.13
CA LEU A 51 -11.38 -2.54 -2.14
C LEU A 51 -12.48 -1.64 -1.58
N ARG A 52 -12.20 -0.93 -0.48
CA ARG A 52 -13.15 0.02 0.12
C ARG A 52 -13.40 1.22 -0.77
N ALA A 53 -12.36 1.79 -1.38
CA ALA A 53 -12.48 2.90 -2.32
C ALA A 53 -13.29 2.49 -3.55
N THR A 54 -13.00 1.34 -4.15
CA THR A 54 -13.74 0.78 -5.28
C THR A 54 -15.19 0.51 -4.93
N ASN A 55 -15.46 -0.12 -3.79
CA ASN A 55 -16.83 -0.35 -3.31
C ASN A 55 -17.60 0.96 -3.10
N LEU A 56 -16.94 2.01 -2.59
CA LEU A 56 -17.53 3.34 -2.44
C LEU A 56 -17.87 3.95 -3.81
N CYS A 57 -16.95 3.88 -4.77
CA CYS A 57 -17.17 4.39 -6.13
C CYS A 57 -18.32 3.67 -6.85
N ILE A 58 -18.46 2.36 -6.66
CA ILE A 58 -19.52 1.57 -7.30
C ILE A 58 -20.87 1.83 -6.64
N ARG A 59 -20.93 1.87 -5.30
CA ARG A 59 -22.20 2.01 -4.57
C ARG A 59 -22.70 3.44 -4.51
N GLY A 60 -21.84 4.44 -4.73
CA GLY A 60 -22.25 5.85 -4.76
C GLY A 60 -22.64 6.44 -3.40
N THR A 61 -22.27 5.77 -2.30
CA THR A 61 -22.74 5.91 -0.89
C THR A 61 -24.16 5.41 -0.61
#